data_AF-A0AAW9FPH6-F1
#
_entry.id   AF-A0AAW9FPH6-F1
#
_cell.length_a   1.000
_cell.length_b   1.000
_cell.length_c   1.000
_cell.angle_alpha   90.00
_cell.angle_beta   90.00
_cell.angle_gamma   90.00
#
_symmetry.space_group_name_H-M   'P 1'
#
loop_
_entity.id
_entity.type
_entity.pdbx_description
1 polymer ?
#
loop_
_entity_poly.entity_id
_entity_poly.type
_entity_poly.pdbx_seq_one_letter_code
_entity_poly.pdbx_strand_id
1 'polypeptide(L)'
;MGLAGLLLITSFSFFYPKAKISVTSKWNFIPNDLFEWKCLLRKNTVTAILIYLVIIASSYHISTLIFCGLFVLDLFPRLYSDNENKEMLEMYFRKYTLEDKIRKNIKLFNLIFLPVYIGFLILNREDSLLLLCYILFMNLFLVLTLTRKYKVYHYKERTNYFDMGIFLSYFIYTITVIPALVIIIDNIKSAKENISQYVGN
;
A
#
# COMPACT_ATOMS: atom_id res chain seq x y z
N MET A 1 9.28 25.50 19.84
CA MET A 1 10.12 24.44 19.22
C MET A 1 9.50 23.83 17.94
N GLY A 2 8.55 24.48 17.25
CA GLY A 2 7.95 23.93 16.01
C GLY A 2 8.62 24.39 14.69
N LEU A 3 9.15 25.61 14.67
CA LEU A 3 9.73 26.23 13.46
C LEU A 3 11.07 25.62 13.03
N ALA A 4 11.91 25.23 13.99
CA ALA A 4 13.21 24.60 13.71
C ALA A 4 13.05 23.18 13.12
N GLY A 5 12.02 22.42 13.55
CA GLY A 5 11.72 21.10 13.00
C GLY A 5 11.19 21.16 11.57
N LEU A 6 10.34 22.15 11.28
CA LEU A 6 9.81 22.39 9.93
C LEU A 6 10.91 22.83 8.96
N LEU A 7 11.84 23.70 9.41
CA LEU A 7 13.02 24.10 8.62
C LEU A 7 14.00 22.95 8.39
N LEU A 8 14.13 22.00 9.32
CA LEU A 8 14.94 20.80 9.12
C LEU A 8 14.34 19.83 8.08
N ILE A 9 13.01 19.69 8.06
CA ILE A 9 12.33 18.82 7.10
C ILE A 9 12.35 19.43 5.69
N THR A 10 12.14 20.74 5.57
CA THR A 10 12.20 21.44 4.27
C THR A 10 13.63 21.56 3.74
N SER A 11 14.63 21.76 4.60
CA SER A 11 16.05 21.75 4.18
C SER A 11 16.53 20.37 3.75
N PHE A 12 16.06 19.28 4.39
CA PHE A 12 16.36 17.91 3.92
C PHE A 12 15.85 17.67 2.50
N SER A 13 14.70 18.25 2.14
CA SER A 13 14.12 18.13 0.80
C SER A 13 14.93 18.89 -0.26
N PHE A 14 15.69 19.91 0.14
CA PHE A 14 16.50 20.75 -0.76
C PHE A 14 17.94 20.22 -0.94
N PHE A 15 18.49 19.54 0.08
CA PHE A 15 19.87 19.04 0.07
C PHE A 15 20.02 17.58 -0.35
N TYR A 16 18.96 16.89 -0.77
CA TYR A 16 19.08 15.52 -1.30
C TYR A 16 19.95 15.51 -2.56
N PRO A 17 21.18 14.97 -2.52
CA PRO A 17 21.91 14.74 -3.74
C PRO A 17 21.19 13.62 -4.49
N LYS A 18 21.05 13.76 -5.81
CA LYS A 18 20.64 12.69 -6.73
C LYS A 18 21.71 11.58 -6.84
N ALA A 19 22.37 11.24 -5.73
CA ALA A 19 23.31 10.15 -5.65
C ALA A 19 22.51 8.85 -5.59
N LYS A 20 22.58 8.05 -6.66
CA LYS A 20 22.09 6.66 -6.66
C LYS A 20 22.96 5.85 -5.71
N ILE A 21 22.63 5.87 -4.42
CA ILE A 21 23.20 4.94 -3.45
C ILE A 21 22.63 3.57 -3.81
N SER A 22 23.40 2.79 -4.57
CA SER A 22 23.03 1.43 -5.00
C SER A 22 23.30 0.44 -3.86
N VAL A 23 22.54 0.57 -2.77
CA VAL A 23 22.45 -0.54 -1.81
C VAL A 23 21.67 -1.65 -2.51
N THR A 24 22.36 -2.61 -3.13
CA THR A 24 21.75 -3.82 -3.67
C THR A 24 21.36 -4.75 -2.51
N SER A 25 20.42 -4.30 -1.67
CA SER A 25 19.85 -5.15 -0.62
C SER A 25 18.99 -6.21 -1.29
N LYS A 26 19.37 -7.48 -1.11
CA LYS A 26 18.57 -8.61 -1.57
C LYS A 26 17.40 -8.78 -0.59
N TRP A 27 16.25 -8.19 -0.92
CA TRP A 27 14.98 -8.32 -0.20
C TRP A 27 14.40 -9.76 -0.30
N ASN A 28 15.18 -10.77 0.11
CA ASN A 28 14.86 -12.19 -0.04
C ASN A 28 13.78 -12.68 0.93
N PHE A 29 13.48 -11.92 1.98
CA PHE A 29 12.40 -12.26 2.92
C PHE A 29 11.01 -12.04 2.30
N ILE A 30 10.90 -11.22 1.25
CA ILE A 30 9.64 -10.96 0.56
C ILE A 30 9.43 -12.04 -0.51
N PRO A 31 8.34 -12.83 -0.42
CA PRO A 31 8.01 -13.83 -1.42
C PRO A 31 7.94 -13.23 -2.82
N ASN A 32 8.38 -13.99 -3.83
CA ASN A 32 8.31 -13.54 -5.23
C ASN A 32 6.88 -13.29 -5.70
N ASP A 33 5.90 -13.94 -5.08
CA ASP A 33 4.46 -13.74 -5.27
C ASP A 33 3.99 -12.29 -4.97
N LEU A 34 4.74 -11.54 -4.17
CA LEU A 34 4.48 -10.14 -3.80
C LEU A 34 5.43 -9.21 -4.54
N PHE A 35 5.46 -9.37 -5.86
CA PHE A 35 6.42 -8.69 -6.73
C PHE A 35 6.30 -7.17 -6.66
N GLU A 36 5.10 -6.59 -6.45
CA GLU A 36 4.92 -5.14 -6.36
C GLU A 36 5.77 -4.56 -5.22
N TRP A 37 5.65 -5.15 -4.03
CA TRP A 37 6.39 -4.74 -2.84
C TRP A 37 7.89 -4.88 -3.04
N LYS A 38 8.32 -6.01 -3.63
CA LYS A 38 9.73 -6.26 -3.91
C LYS A 38 10.30 -5.28 -4.92
N CYS A 39 9.54 -4.92 -5.95
CA CYS A 39 9.93 -3.94 -6.97
C CYS A 39 10.11 -2.54 -6.37
N LEU A 40 9.12 -2.09 -5.58
CA LEU A 40 9.17 -0.78 -4.91
C LEU A 40 10.40 -0.67 -3.99
N LEU A 41 10.60 -1.67 -3.14
CA LEU A 41 11.72 -1.69 -2.19
C LEU A 41 13.08 -1.78 -2.88
N ARG A 42 13.19 -2.52 -4.00
CA ARG A 42 14.44 -2.60 -4.78
C ARG A 42 14.77 -1.29 -5.49
N LYS A 43 13.76 -0.58 -6.01
CA LYS A 43 13.98 0.67 -6.76
C LYS A 43 14.46 1.81 -5.86
N ASN A 44 13.92 1.90 -4.64
CA ASN A 44 14.14 3.01 -3.72
C ASN A 44 14.47 2.54 -2.28
N THR A 45 15.41 1.60 -2.11
CA THR A 45 15.72 0.96 -0.81
C THR A 45 16.00 1.98 0.29
N VAL A 46 16.90 2.94 0.06
CA VAL A 46 17.29 3.93 1.08
C VAL A 46 16.12 4.83 1.46
N THR A 47 15.39 5.34 0.47
CA THR A 47 14.20 6.18 0.70
C THR A 47 13.12 5.40 1.44
N ALA A 48 12.92 4.12 1.11
CA ALA A 48 11.95 3.27 1.80
C ALA A 48 12.31 3.05 3.26
N ILE A 49 13.60 2.84 3.59
CA ILE A 49 14.06 2.72 4.98
C ILE A 49 13.80 4.03 5.75
N LEU A 50 14.14 5.18 5.17
CA LEU A 50 13.92 6.47 5.82
C LEU A 50 12.43 6.76 6.04
N ILE A 51 11.59 6.51 5.03
CA ILE A 51 10.13 6.62 5.16
C ILE A 51 9.63 5.68 6.27
N TYR A 52 10.15 4.46 6.34
CA TYR A 52 9.73 3.49 7.36
C TYR A 52 10.08 3.94 8.79
N LEU A 53 11.25 4.56 8.99
CA LEU A 53 11.63 5.15 10.28
C LEU A 53 10.66 6.28 10.69
N VAL A 54 10.26 7.13 9.74
CA VAL A 54 9.26 8.18 9.98
C VAL A 54 7.90 7.57 10.33
N ILE A 55 7.48 6.51 9.64
CA ILE A 55 6.25 5.78 9.94
C ILE A 55 6.29 5.18 11.36
N ILE A 56 7.41 4.61 11.80
CA ILE A 56 7.55 4.11 13.18
C ILE A 56 7.45 5.25 14.19
N ALA A 57 8.15 6.37 13.95
CA ALA A 57 8.11 7.54 14.82
C ALA A 57 6.70 8.15 14.92
N SER A 58 5.86 7.96 13.89
CA SER A 58 4.47 8.43 13.90
C SER A 58 3.61 7.82 15.00
N SER A 59 4.02 6.68 15.58
CA SER A 59 3.34 6.03 16.71
C SER A 59 3.29 6.87 17.99
N TYR A 60 4.06 7.97 18.07
CA TYR A 60 4.13 8.82 19.25
C TYR A 60 2.80 9.49 19.61
N HIS A 61 2.06 10.01 18.62
CA HIS A 61 0.81 10.72 18.85
C HIS A 61 -0.23 10.37 17.79
N ILE A 62 -1.51 10.49 18.13
CA ILE A 62 -2.58 10.14 17.20
C ILE A 62 -2.58 10.97 15.93
N SER A 63 -2.38 12.28 16.04
CA SER A 63 -2.35 13.16 14.88
C SER A 63 -1.20 12.79 13.93
N THR A 64 -0.02 12.46 14.47
CA THR A 64 1.13 12.06 13.64
C THR A 64 0.88 10.74 12.92
N LEU A 65 0.22 9.79 13.59
CA LEU A 65 -0.18 8.52 12.98
C LEU A 65 -1.15 8.75 11.81
N ILE A 66 -2.18 9.59 11.99
CA ILE A 66 -3.16 9.92 10.95
C ILE A 66 -2.48 10.60 9.76
N PHE A 67 -1.64 11.62 10.00
CA PHE A 67 -0.92 12.31 8.94
C PHE A 67 0.02 11.38 8.17
N CYS A 68 0.77 10.52 8.86
CA CYS A 68 1.61 9.52 8.20
C CYS A 68 0.78 8.51 7.42
N GLY A 69 -0.38 8.11 7.94
CA GLY A 69 -1.35 7.27 7.22
C GLY A 69 -1.74 7.86 5.88
N LEU A 70 -2.07 9.16 5.82
CA LEU A 70 -2.41 9.84 4.56
C LEU A 70 -1.27 9.78 3.53
N PHE A 71 -0.01 9.93 3.94
CA PHE A 71 1.14 9.76 3.05
C PHE A 71 1.28 8.31 2.56
N VAL A 72 1.00 7.34 3.43
CA VAL A 72 1.03 5.92 3.06
C VAL A 72 -0.07 5.59 2.06
N LEU A 73 -1.26 6.20 2.16
CA LEU A 73 -2.33 6.00 1.18
C LEU A 73 -1.89 6.38 -0.23
N ASP A 74 -1.13 7.46 -0.40
CA ASP A 74 -0.60 7.89 -1.70
C ASP A 74 0.44 6.90 -2.26
N LEU A 75 1.01 6.01 -1.44
CA LEU A 75 1.91 4.96 -1.92
C LEU A 75 1.16 3.79 -2.56
N PHE A 76 -0.06 3.43 -2.12
CA PHE A 76 -0.74 2.24 -2.63
C PHE A 76 -1.09 2.32 -4.12
N PRO A 77 -1.70 3.43 -4.62
CA PRO A 77 -1.96 3.55 -6.06
C PRO A 77 -0.70 3.42 -6.90
N ARG A 78 0.41 4.00 -6.45
CA ARG A 78 1.71 3.93 -7.13
C ARG A 78 2.33 2.54 -7.07
N LEU A 79 2.10 1.80 -5.98
CA LEU A 79 2.56 0.43 -5.85
C LEU A 79 1.85 -0.50 -6.83
N TYR A 80 0.56 -0.26 -7.06
CA TYR A 80 -0.31 -1.11 -7.88
C TYR A 80 -0.62 -0.54 -9.27
N SER A 81 0.03 0.56 -9.70
CA SER A 81 -0.21 1.19 -11.00
C SER A 81 0.32 0.36 -12.16
N ASP A 82 1.45 -0.31 -11.97
CA ASP A 82 2.11 -1.06 -13.04
C ASP A 82 1.45 -2.43 -13.22
N ASN A 83 1.03 -2.71 -14.45
CA ASN A 83 0.44 -3.99 -14.83
C ASN A 83 1.53 -5.04 -15.04
N GLU A 84 1.25 -6.26 -14.59
CA GLU A 84 2.09 -7.43 -14.91
C GLU A 84 1.92 -7.79 -16.41
N ASN A 85 2.95 -8.34 -17.03
CA ASN A 85 2.80 -8.93 -18.37
C ASN A 85 1.84 -10.13 -18.31
N LYS A 86 1.15 -10.42 -19.43
CA LYS A 86 0.17 -11.52 -19.52
C LYS A 86 0.70 -12.84 -18.98
N GLU A 87 1.91 -13.24 -19.36
CA GLU A 87 2.53 -14.51 -18.95
C GLU A 87 2.70 -14.61 -17.42
N MET A 88 3.08 -13.49 -16.78
CA MET A 88 3.26 -13.44 -15.33
C MET A 88 1.93 -13.52 -14.59
N LEU A 89 0.91 -12.80 -15.10
CA LEU A 89 -0.45 -12.88 -14.59
C LEU A 89 -0.98 -14.31 -14.69
N GLU A 90 -0.87 -14.93 -15.86
CA GLU A 90 -1.32 -16.29 -16.13
C GLU A 90 -0.63 -17.32 -15.22
N MET A 91 0.70 -17.28 -15.15
CA MET A 91 1.47 -18.18 -14.27
C MET A 91 1.07 -18.04 -12.79
N TYR A 92 0.81 -16.82 -12.33
CA TYR A 92 0.38 -16.59 -10.95
C TYR A 92 -1.01 -17.16 -10.68
N PHE A 93 -1.99 -16.82 -11.53
CA PHE A 93 -3.39 -17.16 -11.30
C PHE A 93 -3.78 -18.59 -11.68
N ARG A 94 -2.91 -19.32 -12.40
CA ARG A 94 -3.01 -20.78 -12.51
C ARG A 94 -2.80 -21.50 -11.18
N LYS A 95 -2.01 -20.91 -10.27
CA LYS A 95 -1.64 -21.53 -8.99
C LYS A 95 -2.37 -20.94 -7.78
N TYR A 96 -2.72 -19.66 -7.84
CA TYR A 96 -3.29 -18.91 -6.72
C TYR A 96 -4.55 -18.17 -7.12
N THR A 97 -5.47 -18.00 -6.16
CA THR A 97 -6.67 -17.21 -6.38
C THR A 97 -6.43 -15.72 -6.11
N LEU A 98 -7.36 -14.87 -6.55
CA LEU A 98 -7.37 -13.45 -6.19
C LEU A 98 -7.47 -13.25 -4.67
N GLU A 99 -8.24 -14.09 -3.98
CA GLU A 99 -8.38 -14.06 -2.53
C GLU A 99 -7.06 -14.37 -1.82
N ASP A 100 -6.27 -15.31 -2.36
CA ASP A 100 -4.92 -15.59 -1.86
C ASP A 100 -4.00 -14.37 -2.04
N LYS A 101 -4.08 -13.69 -3.20
CA LYS A 101 -3.29 -12.48 -3.45
C LYS A 101 -3.67 -11.35 -2.49
N ILE A 102 -4.97 -11.15 -2.24
CA ILE A 102 -5.47 -10.17 -1.27
C ILE A 102 -4.98 -10.52 0.14
N ARG A 103 -5.14 -11.77 0.58
CA ARG A 103 -4.73 -12.23 1.91
C ARG A 103 -3.23 -12.06 2.14
N LYS A 104 -2.40 -12.44 1.16
CA LYS A 104 -0.94 -12.27 1.23
C LYS A 104 -0.54 -10.79 1.35
N ASN A 105 -1.18 -9.90 0.59
CA ASN A 105 -0.91 -8.46 0.65
C ASN A 105 -1.35 -7.83 1.97
N ILE A 106 -2.56 -8.15 2.46
CA ILE A 106 -3.04 -7.70 3.78
C ILE A 106 -2.09 -8.17 4.89
N LYS A 107 -1.67 -9.45 4.85
CA LYS A 107 -0.76 -10.00 5.86
C LYS A 107 0.60 -9.28 5.84
N LEU A 108 1.19 -9.09 4.66
CA LEU A 108 2.45 -8.36 4.54
C LEU A 108 2.31 -6.92 5.04
N PHE A 109 1.25 -6.23 4.63
CA PHE A 109 0.99 -4.85 5.04
C PHE A 109 0.90 -4.72 6.57
N ASN A 110 0.07 -5.53 7.21
CA ASN A 110 -0.07 -5.49 8.67
C ASN A 110 1.18 -5.95 9.40
N LEU A 111 1.97 -6.86 8.82
CA LEU A 111 3.26 -7.26 9.38
C LEU A 111 4.27 -6.10 9.36
N ILE A 112 4.31 -5.33 8.26
CA ILE A 112 5.16 -4.13 8.14
C ILE A 112 4.75 -3.07 9.16
N PHE A 113 3.46 -2.86 9.36
CA PHE A 113 2.94 -1.86 10.30
C PHE A 113 2.85 -2.35 11.75
N LEU A 114 3.08 -3.64 12.02
CA LEU A 114 2.98 -4.21 13.36
C LEU A 114 3.82 -3.46 14.41
N PRO A 115 5.09 -3.07 14.15
CA PRO A 115 5.87 -2.30 15.12
C PRO A 115 5.25 -0.92 15.43
N VAL A 116 4.59 -0.31 14.45
CA VAL A 116 3.88 0.97 14.61
C VAL A 116 2.67 0.78 15.51
N TYR A 117 1.89 -0.28 15.29
CA TYR A 117 0.70 -0.59 16.08
C TYR A 117 1.06 -0.92 17.53
N ILE A 118 2.09 -1.73 17.74
CA ILE A 118 2.58 -2.07 19.08
C ILE A 118 3.13 -0.82 19.78
N GLY A 119 3.96 -0.03 19.09
CA GLY A 119 4.49 1.22 19.64
C GLY A 119 3.38 2.20 20.03
N PHE A 120 2.35 2.33 19.19
CA PHE A 120 1.21 3.20 19.47
C PHE A 120 0.42 2.73 20.69
N LEU A 121 0.15 1.42 20.84
CA LEU A 121 -0.56 0.89 22.00
C LEU A 121 0.21 1.05 23.31
N ILE A 122 1.55 0.98 23.27
CA ILE A 122 2.38 1.20 24.44
C ILE A 122 2.31 2.67 24.88
N LEU A 123 2.34 3.61 23.93
CA LEU A 123 2.41 5.05 24.19
C LEU A 123 1.02 5.70 24.40
N ASN A 124 -0.01 5.21 23.72
CA ASN A 124 -1.35 5.80 23.63
C ASN A 124 -2.43 4.73 23.88
N ARG A 125 -2.33 4.03 25.01
CA ARG A 125 -3.23 2.90 25.34
C ARG A 125 -4.71 3.27 25.34
N GLU A 126 -5.03 4.49 25.77
CA GLU A 126 -6.40 5.01 25.84
C GLU A 126 -7.05 5.11 24.44
N ASP A 127 -6.24 5.34 23.39
CA ASP A 127 -6.67 5.50 22.00
C ASP A 127 -6.73 4.16 21.22
N SER A 128 -6.76 3.03 21.92
CA SER A 128 -6.77 1.69 21.29
C SER A 128 -7.93 1.46 20.31
N LEU A 129 -9.11 2.01 20.59
CA LEU A 129 -10.25 1.97 19.65
C LEU A 129 -9.97 2.74 18.37
N LEU A 130 -9.30 3.89 18.47
CA LEU A 130 -8.95 4.71 17.32
C LEU A 130 -7.89 4.01 16.46
N LEU A 131 -6.93 3.33 17.10
CA LEU A 131 -5.98 2.48 16.38
C LEU A 131 -6.71 1.37 15.59
N LEU A 132 -7.74 0.74 16.17
CA LEU A 132 -8.51 -0.28 15.47
C LEU A 132 -9.21 0.31 14.22
N CYS A 133 -9.82 1.48 14.35
CA CYS A 133 -10.42 2.21 13.23
C CYS A 133 -9.38 2.54 12.14
N TYR A 134 -8.18 3.00 12.55
CA TYR A 134 -7.08 3.28 11.64
C TYR A 134 -6.63 2.02 10.88
N ILE A 135 -6.44 0.89 11.58
CA ILE A 135 -6.07 -0.38 10.95
C ILE A 135 -7.13 -0.81 9.93
N LEU A 136 -8.42 -0.74 10.30
CA LEU A 136 -9.52 -1.09 9.41
C LEU A 136 -9.52 -0.21 8.16
N PHE A 137 -9.42 1.11 8.35
CA PHE A 137 -9.38 2.09 7.28
C PHE A 137 -8.25 1.81 6.29
N MET A 138 -7.01 1.64 6.78
CA MET A 138 -5.85 1.38 5.93
C MET A 138 -5.98 0.08 5.14
N ASN A 139 -6.53 -0.96 5.77
CA ASN A 139 -6.75 -2.26 5.12
C ASN A 139 -7.84 -2.19 4.05
N LEU A 140 -8.96 -1.52 4.32
CA LEU A 140 -10.02 -1.35 3.31
C LEU A 140 -9.52 -0.59 2.08
N PHE A 141 -8.73 0.47 2.29
CA PHE A 141 -8.15 1.24 1.19
C PHE A 141 -7.18 0.41 0.35
N LEU A 142 -6.33 -0.38 1.01
CA LEU A 142 -5.41 -1.31 0.35
C LEU A 142 -6.18 -2.30 -0.53
N VAL A 143 -7.24 -2.92 0.00
CA VAL A 143 -8.04 -3.91 -0.72
C VAL A 143 -8.79 -3.29 -1.90
N LEU A 144 -9.36 -2.09 -1.72
CA LEU A 144 -9.99 -1.34 -2.81
C LEU A 144 -9.01 -1.08 -3.96
N THR A 145 -7.80 -0.60 -3.63
CA THR A 145 -6.76 -0.32 -4.62
C THR A 145 -6.32 -1.59 -5.35
N LEU A 146 -6.07 -2.66 -4.60
CA LEU A 146 -5.63 -3.94 -5.15
C LEU A 146 -6.70 -4.59 -6.05
N THR A 147 -7.95 -4.62 -5.61
CA THR A 147 -9.05 -5.23 -6.39
C THR A 147 -9.34 -4.43 -7.65
N ARG A 148 -9.26 -3.09 -7.60
CA ARG A 148 -9.38 -2.24 -8.78
C ARG A 148 -8.31 -2.56 -9.83
N LYS A 149 -7.06 -2.80 -9.42
CA LYS A 149 -5.98 -3.15 -10.35
C LYS A 149 -6.39 -4.30 -11.26
N TYR A 150 -6.94 -5.38 -10.70
CA TYR A 150 -7.34 -6.56 -11.47
C TYR A 150 -8.68 -6.39 -12.19
N LYS A 151 -9.60 -5.56 -11.67
CA LYS A 151 -10.84 -5.20 -12.38
C LYS A 151 -10.55 -4.49 -13.71
N VAL A 152 -9.61 -3.56 -13.72
CA VAL A 152 -9.27 -2.72 -14.89
C VAL A 152 -8.01 -3.24 -15.61
N TYR A 153 -7.53 -4.44 -15.26
CA TYR A 153 -6.32 -4.99 -15.85
C TYR A 153 -6.50 -5.25 -17.35
N HIS A 154 -5.54 -4.78 -18.15
CA HIS A 154 -5.46 -5.12 -19.56
C HIS A 154 -3.99 -5.26 -19.98
N TYR A 155 -3.63 -6.39 -20.60
CA TYR A 155 -2.22 -6.74 -20.86
C TYR A 155 -1.50 -5.80 -21.83
N LYS A 156 -2.22 -5.05 -22.68
CA LYS A 156 -1.62 -4.06 -23.59
C LYS A 156 -1.34 -2.73 -22.87
N GLU A 157 -1.97 -2.49 -21.73
CA GLU A 157 -1.79 -1.27 -20.96
C GLU A 157 -0.71 -1.50 -19.91
N ARG A 158 0.36 -0.70 -19.97
CA ARG A 158 1.48 -0.82 -19.04
C ARG A 158 1.13 -0.31 -17.64
N THR A 159 0.30 0.72 -17.56
CA THR A 159 -0.01 1.42 -16.32
C THR A 159 -1.49 1.76 -16.25
N ASN A 160 -2.14 1.36 -15.15
CA ASN A 160 -3.50 1.77 -14.86
C ASN A 160 -3.45 3.09 -14.10
N TYR A 161 -3.92 4.17 -14.73
CA TYR A 161 -3.95 5.47 -14.07
C TYR A 161 -4.93 5.43 -12.90
N PHE A 162 -4.47 5.92 -11.75
CA PHE A 162 -5.27 6.09 -10.56
C PHE A 162 -5.39 7.59 -10.33
N ASP A 163 -6.48 8.18 -10.82
CA ASP A 163 -6.69 9.61 -10.74
C ASP A 163 -7.10 10.06 -9.32
N MET A 164 -7.08 11.38 -9.12
CA MET A 164 -7.43 12.00 -7.84
C MET A 164 -8.91 11.79 -7.48
N GLY A 165 -9.80 11.67 -8.47
CA GLY A 165 -11.22 11.42 -8.26
C GLY A 165 -11.45 10.04 -7.62
N ILE A 166 -10.81 9.01 -8.17
CA ILE A 166 -10.83 7.64 -7.64
C ILE A 166 -10.20 7.59 -6.25
N PHE A 167 -9.10 8.31 -6.04
CA PHE A 167 -8.49 8.43 -4.71
C PHE A 167 -9.49 8.98 -3.69
N LEU A 168 -10.12 10.10 -4.01
CA LEU A 168 -11.07 10.76 -3.11
C LEU A 168 -12.31 9.89 -2.87
N SER A 169 -12.86 9.25 -3.93
CA SER A 169 -13.96 8.31 -3.78
C SER A 169 -13.60 7.17 -2.85
N TYR A 170 -12.43 6.55 -3.03
CA TYR A 170 -12.00 5.43 -2.20
C TYR A 170 -11.76 5.87 -0.76
N PHE A 171 -11.17 7.05 -0.56
CA PHE A 171 -11.03 7.65 0.77
C PHE A 171 -12.37 7.79 1.48
N ILE A 172 -13.39 8.37 0.81
CA ILE A 172 -14.74 8.51 1.36
C ILE A 172 -15.37 7.15 1.63
N TYR A 173 -15.25 6.19 0.71
CA TYR A 173 -15.81 4.84 0.88
C TYR A 173 -15.21 4.14 2.09
N THR A 174 -13.91 4.30 2.33
CA THR A 174 -13.23 3.69 3.47
C THR A 174 -13.61 4.31 4.81
N ILE A 175 -13.98 5.60 4.85
CA ILE A 175 -14.52 6.23 6.07
C ILE A 175 -15.88 5.63 6.42
N THR A 176 -16.76 5.46 5.44
CA THR A 176 -18.14 4.97 5.67
C THR A 176 -18.22 3.44 5.82
N VAL A 177 -17.14 2.71 5.51
CA VAL A 177 -16.95 1.25 5.59
C VAL A 177 -17.90 0.44 4.71
N ILE A 178 -19.23 0.58 4.85
CA ILE A 178 -20.24 -0.15 4.10
C ILE A 178 -20.06 0.05 2.58
N PRO A 179 -19.92 1.28 2.04
CA PRO A 179 -19.67 1.47 0.62
C PRO A 179 -18.37 0.82 0.15
N ALA A 180 -17.31 0.87 0.97
CA ALA A 180 -16.05 0.19 0.62
C ALA A 180 -16.25 -1.32 0.47
N LEU A 181 -16.99 -1.96 1.38
CA LEU A 181 -17.27 -3.40 1.28
C LEU A 181 -18.05 -3.76 0.02
N VAL A 182 -19.09 -2.99 -0.31
CA VAL A 182 -19.90 -3.20 -1.53
C VAL A 182 -19.02 -3.10 -2.78
N ILE A 183 -18.21 -2.05 -2.88
CA ILE A 183 -17.32 -1.84 -4.03
C ILE A 183 -16.22 -2.90 -4.09
N ILE A 184 -15.69 -3.36 -2.96
CA ILE A 184 -14.73 -4.46 -2.92
C ILE A 184 -15.34 -5.74 -3.49
N ILE A 185 -16.58 -6.08 -3.10
CA ILE A 185 -17.27 -7.28 -3.59
C ILE A 185 -17.48 -7.19 -5.11
N ASP A 186 -17.97 -6.06 -5.60
CA ASP A 186 -18.12 -5.80 -7.04
C ASP A 186 -16.78 -5.93 -7.77
N ASN A 187 -15.73 -5.29 -7.25
CA ASN A 187 -14.40 -5.35 -7.85
C ASN A 187 -13.84 -6.77 -7.88
N ILE A 188 -14.05 -7.57 -6.82
CA ILE A 188 -13.60 -8.97 -6.77
C ILE A 188 -14.33 -9.78 -7.84
N LYS A 189 -15.64 -9.60 -8.00
CA LYS A 189 -16.41 -10.32 -9.02
C LYS A 189 -15.91 -9.98 -10.43
N SER A 190 -15.83 -8.70 -10.78
CA SER A 190 -15.34 -8.26 -12.09
C SER A 190 -13.87 -8.65 -12.33
N ALA A 191 -13.02 -8.60 -11.30
CA ALA A 191 -11.63 -9.00 -11.42
C ALA A 191 -11.49 -10.49 -11.70
N LYS A 192 -12.30 -11.35 -11.07
CA LYS A 192 -12.31 -12.80 -11.36
C LYS A 192 -12.72 -13.08 -12.80
N GLU A 193 -13.77 -12.39 -13.28
CA GLU A 193 -14.22 -12.48 -14.68
C GLU A 193 -13.15 -11.99 -15.66
N ASN A 194 -12.42 -10.92 -15.32
CA ASN A 194 -11.35 -10.42 -16.17
C ASN A 194 -10.13 -11.38 -16.19
N ILE A 195 -9.72 -11.90 -15.03
CA ILE A 195 -8.61 -12.86 -14.92
C ILE A 195 -8.89 -14.14 -15.73
N SER A 196 -10.12 -14.66 -15.70
CA SER A 196 -10.47 -15.90 -16.41
C SER A 196 -10.32 -15.76 -17.94
N GLN A 197 -10.47 -14.55 -18.50
CA GLN A 197 -10.21 -14.30 -19.92
C GLN A 197 -8.74 -14.51 -20.32
N TYR A 198 -7.81 -14.40 -19.37
CA TYR A 198 -6.38 -14.52 -19.64
C TYR A 198 -5.79 -15.85 -19.23
N VAL A 199 -6.30 -16.47 -18.17
CA VAL A 199 -5.72 -17.69 -17.60
C VAL A 199 -6.10 -18.94 -18.41
N GLY A 200 -7.19 -18.88 -19.19
CA GLY A 200 -7.77 -20.07 -19.83
C GLY A 200 -8.37 -21.01 -18.78
N ASN A 201 -9.38 -21.78 -19.16
CA ASN A 201 -9.85 -22.89 -18.31
C ASN A 201 -8.84 -24.03 -18.29
#